data_AF-A0A7V9NFL5-F1
#
_entry.id   AF-A0A7V9NFL5-F1
#
_cell.length_a   1.000
_cell.length_b   1.000
_cell.length_c   1.000
_cell.angle_alpha   90.00
_cell.angle_beta   90.00
_cell.angle_gamma   90.00
#
_symmetry.space_group_name_H-M   'P 1'
#
loop_
_entity.id
_entity.type
_entity.pdbx_description
1 polymer ?
#
loop_
_entity_poly.entity_id
_entity_poly.type
_entity_poly.pdbx_seq_one_letter_code
_entity_poly.pdbx_strand_id
1 'polypeptide(L)' 'RTTEHLLRIMSADHLLEGSPVLRRSIEVRNPYVDPINLVQIELLSRLRAGGTKDEALWHAFMMTANGIAAGMRNTG' A
#
# COMPACT_ATOMS: atom_id res chain seq x y z
N ARG A 1 -12.04 -2.43 14.94
CA ARG A 1 -13.49 -2.80 14.88
C ARG A 1 -13.82 -3.88 13.86
N THR A 2 -13.82 -3.64 12.54
CA THR A 2 -14.26 -4.67 11.54
C THR A 2 -13.37 -5.92 11.55
N THR A 3 -12.05 -5.75 11.56
CA THR A 3 -11.07 -6.85 11.64
C THR A 3 -11.23 -7.67 12.92
N GLU A 4 -11.43 -7.05 14.07
CA GLU A 4 -11.68 -7.74 15.35
C GLU A 4 -12.95 -8.59 15.34
N HIS A 5 -14.01 -8.15 14.66
CA HIS A 5 -15.22 -8.95 14.50
C HIS A 5 -14.97 -10.16 13.58
N LEU A 6 -14.24 -9.97 12.49
CA LEU A 6 -13.87 -11.06 11.58
C LEU A 6 -13.01 -12.12 12.29
N LEU A 7 -11.99 -11.70 13.03
CA LEU A 7 -11.12 -12.59 13.79
C LEU A 7 -11.91 -13.44 14.81
N ARG A 8 -12.89 -12.84 15.50
CA ARG A 8 -13.80 -13.57 16.40
C ARG A 8 -14.68 -14.60 15.69
N ILE A 9 -15.22 -14.26 14.51
CA ILE A 9 -16.01 -15.20 13.71
C ILE A 9 -15.14 -16.36 13.19
N MET A 10 -13.90 -16.04 12.81
CA MET A 10 -12.93 -17.01 12.28
C MET A 10 -12.24 -17.83 13.37
N SER A 11 -12.45 -17.51 14.66
CA SER A 11 -11.69 -18.06 15.79
C SER A 11 -10.17 -18.02 15.57
N ALA A 12 -9.67 -16.88 15.09
CA ALA A 12 -8.26 -16.66 14.77
C ALA A 12 -7.69 -15.49 15.58
N ASP A 13 -6.42 -15.59 15.98
CA ASP A 13 -5.74 -14.55 16.76
C ASP A 13 -5.19 -13.42 15.88
N HIS A 14 -4.89 -13.72 14.61
CA HIS A 14 -4.42 -12.74 13.64
C HIS A 14 -4.88 -13.06 12.22
N LEU A 15 -4.82 -12.04 11.34
CA LEU A 15 -5.17 -12.21 9.94
C LEU A 15 -4.29 -13.28 9.29
N LEU A 16 -4.87 -14.02 8.35
CA LEU A 16 -4.19 -15.04 7.54
C LEU A 16 -3.58 -16.21 8.35
N GLU A 17 -4.10 -16.53 9.53
CA GLU A 17 -3.64 -17.66 10.33
C GLU A 17 -3.70 -19.00 9.58
N GLY A 18 -4.75 -19.24 8.80
CA GLY A 18 -4.87 -20.41 7.92
C GLY A 18 -4.08 -20.33 6.61
N SER A 19 -3.30 -19.26 6.36
CA SER A 19 -2.55 -19.07 5.11
C SER A 19 -1.15 -18.48 5.34
N PRO A 20 -0.24 -19.24 5.99
CA PRO A 20 1.08 -18.75 6.41
C PRO A 20 1.98 -18.33 5.23
N VAL A 21 1.87 -19.00 4.07
CA VAL A 21 2.63 -18.64 2.86
C VAL A 21 2.19 -17.28 2.33
N LEU A 22 0.88 -17.03 2.27
CA LEU A 22 0.35 -15.74 1.85
C LEU A 22 0.73 -14.63 2.82
N ARG A 23 0.61 -14.90 4.14
CA ARG A 23 1.04 -13.96 5.18
C ARG A 23 2.51 -13.58 5.00
N ARG A 24 3.40 -14.56 4.84
CA ARG A 24 4.82 -14.31 4.63
C ARG A 24 5.10 -13.53 3.35
N SER A 25 4.39 -13.83 2.27
CA SER A 25 4.53 -13.11 1.00
C SER A 25 4.18 -11.61 1.17
N ILE A 26 3.13 -11.30 1.93
CA ILE A 26 2.72 -9.92 2.22
C ILE A 26 3.75 -9.24 3.14
N GLU A 27 4.18 -9.90 4.22
CA GLU A 27 5.18 -9.38 5.15
C GLU A 27 6.50 -9.00 4.48
N VAL A 28 7.00 -9.82 3.53
CA VAL A 28 8.23 -9.52 2.78
C VAL A 28 8.05 -8.32 1.87
N ARG A 29 6.83 -8.10 1.37
CA ARG A 29 6.53 -7.10 0.34
C ARG A 29 6.26 -5.72 0.93
N ASN A 30 5.57 -5.63 2.07
CA ASN A 30 5.19 -4.37 2.69
C ASN A 30 6.38 -3.40 2.91
N PRO A 31 7.56 -3.86 3.38
CA PRO A 31 8.72 -2.98 3.55
C PRO A 31 9.22 -2.28 2.27
N TYR A 32 8.88 -2.80 1.08
CA TYR A 32 9.21 -2.15 -0.19
C TYR A 32 8.14 -1.14 -0.65
N VAL A 33 6.90 -1.32 -0.21
CA VAL A 33 5.78 -0.42 -0.53
C VAL A 33 5.76 0.79 0.41
N ASP A 34 6.13 0.60 1.67
CA ASP A 34 6.19 1.64 2.70
C ASP A 34 7.02 2.89 2.29
N PRO A 35 8.27 2.77 1.78
CA PRO A 35 9.00 3.94 1.32
C PRO A 35 8.36 4.59 0.08
N ILE A 36 7.73 3.82 -0.80
CA ILE A 36 7.04 4.36 -1.98
C ILE A 36 5.83 5.19 -1.55
N ASN A 37 5.09 4.76 -0.52
CA ASN A 37 4.00 5.52 0.08
C ASN A 37 4.50 6.87 0.65
N LEU A 38 5.64 6.87 1.35
CA LEU A 38 6.21 8.11 1.90
C LEU A 38 6.62 9.10 0.80
N VAL A 39 7.28 8.61 -0.25
CA VAL A 39 7.61 9.42 -1.43
C VAL A 39 6.33 9.94 -2.09
N GLN A 40 5.30 9.10 -2.26
CA GLN A 40 4.03 9.50 -2.84
C GLN A 40 3.34 10.63 -2.06
N ILE A 41 3.36 10.57 -0.72
CA ILE A 41 2.77 11.61 0.15
C ILE A 41 3.45 12.97 -0.11
N GLU A 42 4.78 13.00 -0.17
CA GLU A 42 5.54 14.22 -0.44
C GLU A 42 5.27 14.76 -1.85
N LEU A 43 5.27 13.88 -2.87
CA LEU A 43 4.95 14.27 -4.25
C LEU A 43 3.52 14.84 -4.36
N LEU A 44 2.56 14.24 -3.66
CA LEU A 44 1.18 14.70 -3.62
C LEU A 44 1.06 16.06 -2.91
N SER A 45 1.84 16.30 -1.85
CA SER A 45 1.93 17.59 -1.17
C SER A 45 2.39 18.70 -2.14
N ARG A 46 3.47 18.45 -2.88
CA ARG A 46 3.99 19.39 -3.91
C ARG A 46 2.99 19.64 -5.03
N LEU A 47 2.35 18.57 -5.54
CA LEU A 47 1.33 18.67 -6.59
C LEU A 47 0.15 19.54 -6.15
N ARG A 48 -0.28 19.43 -4.89
CA ARG A 48 -1.35 20.26 -4.31
C ARG A 48 -0.93 21.73 -4.10
N ALA A 49 0.34 21.98 -3.80
CA ALA A 49 0.85 23.32 -3.54
C ALA A 49 1.13 24.14 -4.82
N GLY A 50 1.62 23.50 -5.90
CA GLY A 50 2.09 24.19 -7.10
C GLY A 50 1.38 23.81 -8.41
N GLY A 51 0.51 22.79 -8.38
CA GLY A 51 -0.29 22.35 -9.51
C GLY A 51 0.43 21.39 -10.46
N THR A 52 -0.35 20.53 -11.10
CA THR A 52 0.04 19.42 -12.00
C THR A 52 0.71 19.83 -13.32
N LYS A 53 1.15 21.09 -13.45
CA LYS A 53 1.80 21.60 -14.67
C LYS A 53 3.27 21.17 -14.79
N ASP A 54 3.87 20.76 -13.68
CA ASP A 54 5.18 20.11 -13.69
C ASP A 54 5.01 18.64 -14.10
N GLU A 55 5.30 18.36 -15.37
CA GLU A 55 5.19 17.02 -15.96
C GLU A 55 6.14 16.01 -15.27
N ALA A 56 7.31 16.45 -14.83
CA ALA A 56 8.27 15.57 -14.15
C ALA A 56 7.74 15.18 -12.76
N LEU A 57 7.17 16.13 -12.04
CA LEU A 57 6.50 15.89 -10.76
C LEU A 57 5.30 14.95 -10.90
N TRP A 58 4.48 15.17 -11.94
CA TRP A 58 3.34 14.29 -12.25
C TRP A 58 3.79 12.87 -12.60
N HIS A 59 4.83 12.74 -13.45
CA HIS A 59 5.38 11.45 -13.83
C HIS A 59 5.97 10.70 -12.61
N ALA A 60 6.71 11.40 -11.73
CA ALA A 60 7.20 10.83 -10.49
C ALA A 60 6.06 10.31 -9.60
N PHE A 61 4.96 11.08 -9.46
CA PHE A 61 3.78 10.64 -8.71
C PHE A 61 3.14 9.39 -9.34
N MET A 62 2.98 9.35 -10.66
CA MET A 62 2.47 8.17 -11.36
C MET A 62 3.36 6.94 -11.20
N MET A 63 4.69 7.11 -11.18
CA MET A 63 5.61 6.00 -10.89
C MET A 63 5.38 5.42 -9.49
N THR A 64 5.15 6.26 -8.47
CA THR A 64 4.82 5.76 -7.13
C THR A 64 3.48 5.02 -7.10
N ALA A 65 2.46 5.52 -7.81
CA ALA A 65 1.16 4.87 -7.90
C ALA A 65 1.26 3.47 -8.54
N ASN A 66 2.01 3.35 -9.63
CA ASN A 66 2.27 2.07 -10.29
C ASN A 66 3.08 1.12 -9.39
N GLY A 67 4.09 1.64 -8.68
CA GLY A 67 4.89 0.86 -7.74
C GLY A 67 4.05 0.29 -6.59
N ILE A 68 3.15 1.11 -6.02
CA ILE A 68 2.21 0.67 -4.99
C ILE A 68 1.24 -0.36 -5.55
N ALA A 69 0.67 -0.15 -6.74
CA ALA A 69 -0.25 -1.11 -7.36
C ALA A 69 0.41 -2.48 -7.59
N ALA A 70 1.63 -2.48 -8.15
CA ALA A 70 2.42 -3.70 -8.32
C ALA A 70 2.74 -4.38 -6.98
N GLY A 71 3.02 -3.57 -5.96
CA GLY A 71 3.17 -4.00 -4.58
C GLY A 71 1.90 -4.64 -4.04
N MET A 72 0.75 -3.97 -4.09
CA MET A 72 -0.49 -4.45 -3.46
C MET A 72 -1.06 -5.71 -4.12
N ARG A 73 -0.76 -5.94 -5.40
CA ARG A 73 -1.36 -7.03 -6.22
C ARG A 73 -2.89 -6.94 -6.22
N ASN A 74 -3.59 -8.06 -6.02
CA ASN A 74 -5.05 -8.11 -6.00
C ASN A 74 -5.60 -7.63 -4.65
N THR A 75 -6.42 -6.58 -4.68
CA THR A 75 -7.02 -5.98 -3.48
C THR A 75 -8.54 -5.87 -3.57
N GLY A 76 -9.17 -6.66 -4.45
CA GLY A 76 -10.61 -6.70 -4.70
C GLY A 76 -11.22 -8.05 -4.39
#